data_AF-A0A2N6NTU8-F1
#
_entry.id   AF-A0A2N6NTU8-F1
#
_cell.length_a   1.000
_cell.length_b   1.000
_cell.length_c   1.000
_cell.angle_alpha   90.00
_cell.angle_beta   90.00
_cell.angle_gamma   90.00
#
_symmetry.space_group_name_H-M   'P 1'
#
loop_
_entity.id
_entity.type
_entity.pdbx_description
1 polymer ?
#
loop_
_entity_poly.entity_id
_entity_poly.type
_entity_poly.pdbx_seq_one_letter_code
_entity_poly.pdbx_strand_id
1 'polypeptide(L)'
;MKSLGSMLFGIAAALPAIAAARQNASYPTVDMLRAQLALMGDNDRPDGCPPCFNCLLPAHTCTQYAGCNEFNGICDCPAGFGGDDCLKPRASTSMDHSDD
;
A
#
# COMPACT_ATOMS: atom_id res chain seq x y z
N MET A 1 12.60 -29.15 62.64
CA MET A 1 11.69 -28.85 61.50
C MET A 1 12.00 -27.43 61.01
N LYS A 2 12.98 -27.26 60.13
CA LYS A 2 13.43 -25.97 59.59
C LYS A 2 13.68 -26.16 58.09
N SER A 3 12.70 -25.88 57.23
CA SER A 3 12.95 -25.78 55.77
C SER A 3 11.79 -25.24 54.93
N LEU A 4 10.60 -24.94 55.50
CA LEU A 4 9.44 -24.60 54.66
C LEU A 4 9.44 -23.15 54.11
N GLY A 5 10.41 -22.31 54.51
CA GLY A 5 10.47 -20.90 54.09
C GLY A 5 11.24 -20.63 52.79
N SER A 6 11.96 -21.61 52.24
CA SER A 6 12.95 -21.33 51.18
C SER A 6 12.43 -21.50 49.75
N MET A 7 11.23 -22.06 49.53
CA MET A 7 10.72 -22.31 48.17
C MET A 7 9.86 -21.19 47.59
N LEU A 8 9.44 -20.20 48.39
CA LEU A 8 8.59 -19.10 47.93
C LEU A 8 9.36 -17.93 47.30
N PHE A 9 10.67 -17.82 47.54
CA PHE A 9 11.50 -16.73 47.01
C PHE A 9 12.01 -16.97 45.58
N GLY A 10 11.98 -18.21 45.08
CA GLY A 10 12.44 -18.53 43.72
C GLY A 10 11.46 -18.10 42.62
N ILE A 11 10.16 -18.01 42.93
CA ILE A 11 9.11 -17.71 41.95
C ILE A 11 9.02 -16.18 41.69
N ALA A 12 9.36 -15.35 42.67
CA ALA A 12 9.29 -13.89 42.54
C ALA A 12 10.39 -13.28 41.64
N ALA A 13 11.54 -13.95 41.51
CA ALA A 13 12.68 -13.43 40.74
C ALA A 13 12.53 -13.61 39.22
N ALA A 14 11.58 -14.42 38.76
CA ALA A 14 11.34 -14.66 37.32
C ALA A 14 10.36 -13.66 36.67
N LEU A 15 9.62 -12.89 37.47
CA LEU A 15 8.66 -11.89 37.00
C LEU A 15 9.24 -10.79 36.09
N PRO A 16 10.42 -10.17 36.37
CA PRO A 16 10.92 -9.08 35.53
C PRO A 16 11.43 -9.54 34.16
N ALA A 17 11.92 -10.78 34.02
CA ALA A 17 12.40 -11.31 32.75
C ALA A 17 11.26 -11.53 31.73
N ILE A 18 10.07 -11.91 32.21
CA ILE A 18 8.88 -12.09 31.38
C ILE A 18 8.35 -10.73 30.88
N ALA A 19 8.52 -9.66 31.67
CA ALA A 19 8.13 -8.31 31.28
C ALA A 19 9.02 -7.73 30.15
N ALA A 20 10.33 -7.98 30.20
CA ALA A 20 11.27 -7.48 29.19
C ALA A 20 11.05 -8.09 27.80
N ALA A 21 10.64 -9.37 27.72
CA ALA A 21 10.39 -10.05 26.45
C ALA A 21 9.17 -9.48 25.68
N ARG A 22 8.22 -8.82 26.36
CA ARG A 22 7.04 -8.20 25.73
C ARG A 22 7.36 -6.92 24.96
N GLN A 23 8.49 -6.27 25.26
CA GLN A 23 8.84 -4.97 24.66
C GLN A 23 9.55 -5.09 23.31
N ASN A 24 10.11 -6.25 22.98
CA ASN A 24 10.87 -6.46 21.74
C ASN A 24 10.04 -6.99 20.57
N ALA A 25 8.71 -6.92 20.67
CA ALA A 25 7.84 -7.34 19.59
C ALA A 25 7.69 -6.17 18.59
N SER A 26 8.43 -6.24 17.48
CA SER A 26 8.17 -5.43 16.29
C SER A 26 6.88 -5.92 15.62
N TYR A 27 5.74 -5.53 16.17
CA TYR A 27 4.46 -5.75 15.51
C TYR A 27 4.42 -4.89 14.25
N PRO A 28 4.03 -5.44 13.09
CA PRO A 28 3.59 -4.58 12.00
C PRO A 28 2.49 -3.68 12.56
N THR A 29 2.69 -2.37 12.44
CA THR A 29 1.73 -1.39 12.93
C THR A 29 0.37 -1.75 12.35
N VAL A 30 -0.63 -1.87 13.21
CA VAL A 30 -2.03 -2.13 12.82
C VAL A 30 -2.50 -1.22 11.68
N ASP A 31 -1.87 -0.05 11.53
CA ASP A 31 -2.07 0.90 10.45
C ASP A 31 -1.60 0.39 9.08
N MET A 32 -0.52 -0.38 9.00
CA MET A 32 -0.09 -1.02 7.74
C MET A 32 -1.10 -2.10 7.32
N LEU A 33 -1.61 -2.88 8.29
CA LEU A 33 -2.64 -3.88 8.02
C LEU A 33 -3.96 -3.23 7.63
N ARG A 34 -4.32 -2.08 8.24
CA ARG A 34 -5.47 -1.27 7.84
C ARG A 34 -5.30 -0.64 6.46
N ALA A 35 -4.12 -0.13 6.12
CA ALA A 35 -3.85 0.40 4.79
C ALA A 35 -4.00 -0.68 3.72
N GLN A 36 -3.51 -1.89 4.00
CA GLN A 36 -3.68 -3.04 3.12
C GLN A 36 -5.15 -3.44 2.99
N LEU A 37 -5.92 -3.40 4.09
CA LEU A 37 -7.35 -3.68 4.06
C LEU A 37 -8.16 -2.59 3.35
N ALA A 38 -7.78 -1.32 3.45
CA ALA A 38 -8.41 -0.22 2.73
C ALA A 38 -8.12 -0.27 1.22
N LEU A 39 -6.95 -0.76 0.82
CA LEU A 39 -6.61 -1.02 -0.58
C LEU A 39 -7.35 -2.24 -1.16
N MET A 40 -7.68 -3.22 -0.31
CA MET A 40 -8.36 -4.47 -0.72
C MET A 40 -9.87 -4.47 -0.44
N GLY A 41 -10.38 -3.50 0.31
CA GLY A 41 -11.73 -3.47 0.84
C GLY A 41 -12.58 -2.45 0.09
N ASP A 42 -13.54 -2.93 -0.69
CA ASP A 42 -14.57 -2.09 -1.33
C ASP A 42 -15.43 -1.30 -0.32
N ASN A 43 -15.35 -1.61 0.98
CA ASN A 43 -16.22 -1.04 2.01
C ASN A 43 -15.86 0.39 2.45
N ASP A 44 -14.63 0.86 2.21
CA ASP A 44 -14.17 2.22 2.57
C ASP A 44 -13.99 3.14 1.34
N ARG A 45 -14.22 2.63 0.12
CA ARG A 45 -14.18 3.44 -1.10
C ARG A 45 -15.49 4.25 -1.21
N PRO A 46 -15.44 5.58 -1.36
CA PRO A 46 -16.65 6.38 -1.55
C PRO A 46 -17.49 5.84 -2.72
N ASP A 47 -18.81 5.82 -2.54
CA ASP A 47 -19.74 5.40 -3.58
C ASP A 47 -19.50 6.21 -4.86
N GLY A 48 -19.31 5.52 -5.98
CA GLY A 48 -19.06 6.12 -7.30
C GLY A 48 -17.60 6.45 -7.62
N CYS A 49 -16.65 6.25 -6.70
CA CYS A 49 -15.21 6.39 -7.02
C CYS A 49 -14.74 5.17 -7.84
N PRO A 50 -14.28 5.29 -9.09
CA PRO A 50 -13.82 4.14 -9.87
C PRO A 50 -12.51 3.56 -9.31
N PRO A 51 -12.15 2.30 -9.64
CA PRO A 51 -10.82 1.79 -9.35
C PRO A 51 -9.76 2.67 -10.02
N CYS A 52 -8.64 2.90 -9.32
CA CYS A 52 -7.51 3.66 -9.86
C CYS A 52 -6.92 2.93 -11.07
N PHE A 53 -6.58 3.67 -12.12
CA PHE A 53 -5.85 3.12 -13.25
C PHE A 53 -4.38 2.88 -12.89
N ASN A 54 -3.82 1.75 -13.32
CA ASN A 54 -2.38 1.49 -13.31
C ASN A 54 -2.02 0.46 -14.40
N CYS A 55 -1.31 0.88 -15.45
CA CYS A 55 -0.96 0.02 -16.59
C CYS A 55 -0.01 -1.15 -16.25
N LEU A 56 0.59 -1.17 -15.05
CA LEU A 56 1.38 -2.31 -14.56
C LEU A 56 0.51 -3.45 -14.02
N LEU A 57 -0.80 -3.22 -13.84
CA LEU A 57 -1.74 -4.25 -13.42
C LEU A 57 -2.40 -4.91 -14.63
N PRO A 58 -2.62 -6.24 -14.62
CA PRO A 58 -3.19 -6.97 -15.76
C PRO A 58 -4.59 -6.52 -16.22
N ALA A 59 -5.33 -5.80 -15.38
CA ALA A 59 -6.66 -5.29 -15.69
C ALA A 59 -6.65 -4.01 -16.54
N HIS A 60 -5.48 -3.40 -16.74
CA HIS A 60 -5.33 -2.13 -17.43
C HIS A 60 -4.36 -2.28 -18.60
N THR A 61 -4.66 -1.66 -19.74
CA THR A 61 -3.84 -1.77 -20.93
C THR A 61 -3.79 -0.43 -21.65
N CYS A 62 -2.58 0.01 -21.96
CA CYS A 62 -2.36 1.19 -22.79
C CYS A 62 -2.82 0.92 -24.21
N THR A 63 -3.54 1.88 -24.80
CA THR A 63 -4.02 1.78 -26.18
C THR A 63 -3.16 2.62 -27.11
N GLN A 64 -3.47 2.63 -28.41
CA GLN A 64 -2.80 3.49 -29.40
C GLN A 64 -1.29 3.31 -29.47
N TYR A 65 -0.80 2.09 -29.24
CA TYR A 65 0.63 1.75 -29.23
C TYR A 65 1.45 2.50 -28.17
N ALA A 66 0.80 3.05 -27.15
CA ALA A 66 1.45 3.72 -26.04
C ALA A 66 2.22 2.71 -25.16
N GLY A 67 3.39 3.13 -24.67
CA GLY A 67 4.13 2.41 -23.64
C GLY A 67 3.52 2.62 -22.26
N CYS A 68 3.71 1.66 -21.36
CA CYS A 68 3.40 1.84 -19.94
C CYS A 68 4.63 2.40 -19.22
N ASN A 69 4.44 3.51 -18.51
CA ASN A 69 5.50 4.10 -17.70
C ASN A 69 5.59 3.37 -16.34
N GLU A 70 6.67 2.62 -16.15
CA GLU A 70 6.85 1.78 -14.97
C GLU A 70 7.07 2.56 -13.67
N PHE A 71 7.36 3.86 -13.74
CA PHE A 71 7.60 4.70 -12.57
C PHE A 71 6.30 5.22 -11.94
N ASN A 72 5.27 5.45 -12.76
CA ASN A 72 4.02 6.06 -12.30
C ASN A 72 2.77 5.23 -12.63
N GLY A 73 2.88 4.17 -13.45
CA GLY A 73 1.76 3.33 -13.85
C GLY A 73 0.78 3.98 -14.83
N ILE A 74 1.21 5.04 -15.54
CA ILE A 74 0.40 5.77 -16.53
C ILE A 74 0.93 5.50 -17.95
N CYS A 75 0.08 5.59 -18.97
CA CYS A 75 0.50 5.40 -20.35
C CYS A 75 1.17 6.66 -20.95
N ASP A 76 2.28 6.46 -21.66
CA ASP A 76 2.96 7.53 -22.41
C ASP A 76 2.27 7.71 -23.77
N CYS A 77 1.21 8.52 -23.79
CA CYS A 77 0.35 8.62 -24.96
C CYS A 77 1.00 9.30 -26.17
N PRO A 78 0.85 8.74 -27.39
CA PRO A 78 1.30 9.38 -28.62
C PRO A 78 0.57 10.70 -28.90
N ALA A 79 1.14 11.51 -29.79
CA ALA A 79 0.52 12.74 -30.25
C ALA A 79 -0.94 12.50 -30.73
N GLY A 80 -1.85 13.37 -30.29
CA GLY A 80 -3.29 13.25 -30.57
C GLY A 80 -4.10 12.39 -29.57
N PHE A 81 -3.47 11.64 -28.66
CA PHE A 81 -4.16 10.77 -27.68
C PHE A 81 -3.85 11.13 -26.21
N GLY A 82 -4.80 10.92 -25.32
CA GLY A 82 -4.71 11.27 -23.91
C GLY A 82 -5.67 10.50 -23.01
N GLY A 83 -5.72 10.91 -21.74
CA GLY A 83 -6.26 10.09 -20.67
C GLY A 83 -5.25 9.02 -20.21
N ASP A 84 -5.55 8.34 -19.11
CA ASP A 84 -4.61 7.40 -18.48
C ASP A 84 -4.31 6.17 -19.35
N ASP A 85 -5.22 5.83 -20.28
CA ASP A 85 -5.16 4.67 -21.18
C ASP A 85 -4.99 5.02 -22.67
N CYS A 86 -4.88 6.31 -23.00
CA CYS A 86 -4.79 6.84 -24.37
C CYS A 86 -6.02 6.63 -25.27
N LEU A 87 -7.19 6.29 -24.71
CA LEU A 87 -8.42 6.15 -25.51
C LEU A 87 -9.07 7.49 -25.88
N LYS A 88 -8.74 8.56 -25.18
CA LYS A 88 -9.36 9.87 -25.41
C LYS A 88 -8.54 10.65 -26.44
N PRO A 89 -9.18 11.45 -27.30
CA PRO A 89 -8.45 12.43 -28.09
C PRO A 89 -7.82 13.47 -27.15
N ARG A 90 -6.60 13.93 -27.47
CA ARG A 90 -6.04 15.09 -26.77
C ARG A 90 -6.94 16.29 -26.99
N ALA A 91 -7.33 16.93 -25.90
CA ALA A 91 -7.97 18.23 -25.98
C ALA A 91 -6.97 19.21 -26.58
N SER A 92 -7.37 19.94 -27.63
CA SER A 92 -6.55 20.97 -28.28
C SER A 92 -6.07 22.07 -27.32
N THR A 93 -6.68 22.18 -26.14
CA THR A 93 -6.32 23.12 -25.06
C THR A 93 -5.17 22.65 -24.16
N SER A 94 -4.63 21.44 -24.40
CA SER A 94 -3.47 20.86 -23.67
C SER A 94 -2.23 20.73 -24.58
N MET A 95 -2.10 21.64 -25.54
CA MET A 95 -0.90 21.87 -26.35
C MET A 95 0.16 22.59 -25.50
N ASP A 96 0.78 21.89 -24.55
CA ASP A 96 2.08 22.25 -23.99
C ASP A 96 2.92 20.98 -23.80
N HIS A 97 3.25 20.35 -24.93
CA HIS A 97 4.48 19.61 -25.12
C HIS A 97 4.67 19.46 -26.64
N SER A 98 4.91 20.61 -27.27
CA SER A 98 5.44 20.68 -28.62
C SER A 98 6.94 20.86 -28.45
N ASP A 99 7.68 19.75 -28.51
CA ASP A 99 9.10 19.80 -28.81
C ASP A 99 9.26 20.13 -30.30
N ASP A 100 9.46 21.42 -30.60
CA ASP A 100 10.22 21.94 -31.75
C ASP A 100 10.59 23.41 -31.48
#